data_AF-A0AA37XFW3-F1
#
_entry.id   AF-A0AA37XFW3-F1
#
_cell.length_a   1.000
_cell.length_b   1.000
_cell.length_c   1.000
_cell.angle_alpha   90.00
_cell.angle_beta   90.00
_cell.angle_gamma   90.00
#
_symmetry.space_group_name_H-M   'P 1'
#
loop_
_entity.id
_entity.type
_entity.pdbx_description
1 polymer ?
#
loop_
_entity_poly.entity_id
_entity_poly.type
_entity_poly.pdbx_seq_one_letter_code
_entity_poly.pdbx_strand_id
1 'polypeptide(L)'
;MTITLRTALHTACLDPMTGVGVLVLPDPGSDVGDPLAPGDSLHAVDWLAMMRQLDAAGWEPLLGDWDALVPVDLNGAGRSAIALYGRSPITSSPTLREVAAADCEVAAAARRAVEAAW
;
A
#
# COMPACT_ATOMS: atom_id res chain seq x y z
N MET A 1 0.57 11.22 11.66
CA MET A 1 -0.54 10.40 12.21
C MET A 1 -0.85 9.33 11.18
N THR A 2 -0.34 8.13 11.40
CA THR A 2 -0.52 7.03 10.45
C THR A 2 -1.84 6.29 10.70
N ILE A 3 -2.62 6.08 9.65
CA ILE A 3 -3.77 5.17 9.61
C ILE A 3 -3.44 3.95 8.76
N THR A 4 -4.25 2.90 8.88
CA THR A 4 -4.05 1.67 8.10
C THR A 4 -5.36 1.22 7.49
N LEU A 5 -5.35 0.96 6.17
CA LEU A 5 -6.42 0.23 5.48
C LEU A 5 -5.96 -1.21 5.24
N ARG A 6 -6.86 -2.16 5.43
CA ARG A 6 -6.56 -3.59 5.34
C ARG A 6 -7.66 -4.31 4.59
N THR A 7 -7.22 -5.21 3.72
CA THR A 7 -8.05 -6.28 3.17
C THR A 7 -7.53 -7.61 3.72
N ALA A 8 -7.80 -8.73 3.05
CA ALA A 8 -7.33 -10.03 3.52
C ALA A 8 -5.81 -10.18 3.38
N LEU A 9 -5.22 -9.64 2.30
CA LEU A 9 -3.81 -9.84 1.97
C LEU A 9 -3.01 -8.55 1.85
N HIS A 10 -3.68 -7.43 1.52
CA HIS A 10 -3.02 -6.15 1.36
C HIS A 10 -3.16 -5.27 2.61
N THR A 11 -2.12 -4.49 2.87
CA THR A 11 -2.12 -3.48 3.93
C THR A 11 -1.56 -2.16 3.41
N ALA A 12 -2.36 -1.09 3.48
CA ALA A 12 -1.92 0.25 3.17
C ALA A 12 -1.66 1.05 4.44
N CYS A 13 -0.48 1.65 4.57
CA CYS A 13 -0.09 2.54 5.66
C CYS A 13 -0.05 3.97 5.13
N LEU A 14 -0.85 4.85 5.73
CA LEU A 14 -1.20 6.14 5.14
C LEU A 14 -1.05 7.23 6.19
N ASP A 15 -0.46 8.38 5.83
CA ASP A 15 -0.47 9.59 6.63
C ASP A 15 -1.39 10.64 5.96
N PRO A 16 -2.64 10.80 6.43
CA PRO A 16 -3.58 11.76 5.85
C PRO A 16 -3.17 13.22 6.06
N MET A 17 -2.25 13.50 7.00
CA MET A 17 -1.79 14.86 7.24
C MET A 17 -0.98 15.33 6.04
N THR A 18 0.06 14.58 5.69
CA THR A 18 1.02 14.94 4.63
C THR A 18 0.64 14.39 3.26
N GLY A 19 -0.23 13.38 3.21
CA GLY A 19 -0.60 12.66 1.98
C GLY A 19 0.41 11.60 1.57
N VAL A 20 1.37 11.24 2.42
CA VAL A 20 2.33 10.16 2.18
C VAL A 20 1.67 8.82 2.46
N GLY A 21 1.87 7.81 1.59
CA GLY A 21 1.39 6.47 1.86
C GLY A 21 2.20 5.37 1.18
N VAL A 22 2.03 4.15 1.65
CA VAL A 22 2.57 2.93 1.05
C VAL A 22 1.54 1.81 1.11
N LEU A 23 1.41 1.06 0.03
CA LEU A 23 0.66 -0.19 -0.04
C LEU A 23 1.64 -1.35 -0.05
N VAL A 24 1.61 -2.17 1.00
CA VAL A 24 2.41 -3.40 1.08
C VAL A 24 1.74 -4.48 0.23
N LEU A 25 2.51 -5.07 -0.68
CA LEU A 25 2.07 -6.19 -1.50
C LEU A 25 2.26 -7.51 -0.74
N PRO A 26 1.33 -8.47 -0.92
CA PRO A 26 1.46 -9.81 -0.35
C PRO A 26 2.65 -10.56 -0.96
N ASP A 27 3.05 -11.67 -0.31
CA ASP A 27 4.13 -12.51 -0.84
C ASP A 27 3.64 -13.23 -2.10
N PRO A 28 4.22 -13.00 -3.29
CA PRO A 28 3.78 -13.66 -4.52
C PRO A 28 3.89 -15.19 -4.46
N GLY A 29 4.77 -15.75 -3.61
CA GLY A 29 4.86 -17.20 -3.39
C GLY A 29 3.68 -17.80 -2.61
N SER A 30 2.87 -16.96 -1.96
CA SER A 30 1.71 -17.37 -1.16
C SER A 30 0.38 -17.31 -1.93
N ASP A 31 0.40 -16.91 -3.20
CA ASP A 31 -0.83 -16.76 -3.98
C ASP A 31 -1.51 -18.11 -4.22
N VAL A 32 -2.84 -18.11 -4.11
CA VAL A 32 -3.69 -19.28 -4.29
C VAL A 32 -4.57 -19.03 -5.50
N GLY A 33 -4.27 -19.74 -6.59
CA GLY A 33 -5.08 -19.70 -7.81
C GLY A 33 -6.44 -20.39 -7.64
N ASP A 34 -7.45 -19.91 -8.36
CA ASP A 34 -8.76 -20.56 -8.41
C ASP A 34 -8.68 -21.86 -9.24
N PRO A 35 -8.97 -23.04 -8.66
CA PRO A 35 -8.91 -24.31 -9.37
C PRO A 35 -9.99 -24.46 -10.46
N LEU A 36 -11.03 -23.63 -10.43
CA LEU A 36 -12.17 -23.64 -11.36
C LEU A 36 -12.12 -22.51 -12.39
N ALA A 37 -11.34 -21.45 -12.15
CA ALA A 37 -11.17 -20.32 -13.04
C ALA A 37 -9.66 -20.02 -13.26
N PRO A 38 -9.01 -20.73 -14.21
CA PRO A 38 -7.58 -20.54 -14.46
C PRO A 38 -7.25 -19.09 -14.82
N GLY A 39 -6.45 -18.44 -13.98
CA GLY A 39 -6.05 -17.03 -14.14
C GLY A 39 -6.58 -16.11 -13.03
N ASP A 40 -7.64 -16.53 -12.33
CA ASP A 40 -8.08 -15.85 -11.11
C ASP A 40 -7.29 -16.37 -9.91
N SER A 41 -7.04 -15.49 -8.95
CA SER A 41 -6.35 -15.83 -7.71
C SER A 41 -6.86 -15.03 -6.53
N LEU A 42 -6.56 -15.52 -5.32
CA LEU A 42 -6.88 -14.81 -4.09
C LEU A 42 -6.23 -13.42 -4.09
N HIS A 43 -5.00 -13.29 -4.59
CA HIS A 43 -4.33 -12.00 -4.74
C HIS A 43 -5.09 -11.08 -5.69
N ALA A 44 -5.53 -11.56 -6.86
CA ALA A 44 -6.23 -10.74 -7.84
C ALA A 44 -7.55 -10.18 -7.28
N VAL A 45 -8.32 -10.99 -6.54
CA VAL A 45 -9.58 -10.55 -5.93
C VAL A 45 -9.34 -9.56 -4.79
N ASP A 46 -8.37 -9.85 -3.92
CA ASP A 46 -8.04 -8.96 -2.80
C ASP A 46 -7.45 -7.63 -3.27
N TRP A 47 -6.67 -7.65 -4.36
CA TRP A 47 -6.15 -6.47 -5.03
C TRP A 47 -7.26 -5.53 -5.50
N LEU A 48 -8.29 -6.06 -6.18
CA LEU A 48 -9.46 -5.28 -6.59
C LEU A 48 -10.18 -4.63 -5.39
N ALA A 49 -10.30 -5.36 -4.28
CA ALA A 49 -10.90 -4.82 -3.05
C ALA A 49 -10.06 -3.67 -2.48
N MET A 50 -8.74 -3.84 -2.42
CA MET A 50 -7.83 -2.81 -1.91
C MET A 50 -7.84 -1.54 -2.77
N MET A 51 -7.77 -1.68 -4.11
CA MET A 51 -7.86 -0.52 -5.01
C MET A 51 -9.14 0.28 -4.81
N ARG A 52 -10.29 -0.40 -4.68
CA ARG A 52 -11.57 0.27 -4.42
C ARG A 52 -11.58 1.00 -3.07
N GLN A 53 -10.99 0.41 -2.04
CA GLN A 53 -10.88 1.07 -0.73
C GLN A 53 -9.99 2.30 -0.78
N LEU A 54 -8.83 2.21 -1.46
CA LEU A 54 -7.90 3.32 -1.61
C LEU A 54 -8.54 4.46 -2.42
N ASP A 55 -9.17 4.15 -3.54
CA ASP A 55 -9.84 5.16 -4.36
C ASP A 55 -10.99 5.84 -3.59
N ALA A 56 -11.83 5.07 -2.89
CA ALA A 56 -12.88 5.62 -2.04
C ALA A 56 -12.33 6.50 -0.91
N ALA A 57 -11.14 6.18 -0.41
CA ALA A 57 -10.43 6.96 0.61
C ALA A 57 -9.61 8.14 0.04
N GLY A 58 -9.57 8.32 -1.28
CA GLY A 58 -8.84 9.42 -1.93
C GLY A 58 -7.35 9.18 -2.11
N TRP A 59 -6.91 7.93 -2.25
CA TRP A 59 -5.51 7.54 -2.40
C TRP A 59 -5.24 6.89 -3.76
N GLU A 60 -4.08 7.21 -4.33
CA GLU A 60 -3.68 6.68 -5.64
C GLU A 60 -2.17 6.44 -5.73
N PRO A 61 -1.70 5.64 -6.71
CA PRO A 61 -0.29 5.34 -6.87
C PRO A 61 0.52 6.59 -7.21
N LEU A 62 1.65 6.78 -6.54
CA LEU A 62 2.55 7.91 -6.80
C LEU A 62 3.19 7.84 -8.18
N LEU A 63 3.49 6.62 -8.65
CA LEU A 63 4.11 6.36 -9.93
C LEU A 63 3.25 5.38 -10.72
N GLY A 64 2.88 5.78 -11.93
CA GLY A 64 2.02 5.01 -12.81
C GLY A 64 0.53 5.17 -12.50
N ASP A 65 -0.27 4.33 -13.12
CA ASP A 65 -1.66 4.06 -12.76
C ASP A 65 -1.76 2.66 -12.15
N TRP A 66 -2.97 2.24 -11.79
CA TRP A 66 -3.21 0.90 -11.22
C TRP A 66 -2.82 -0.24 -12.16
N ASP A 67 -2.66 0.02 -13.46
CA ASP A 67 -2.29 -0.96 -14.49
C ASP A 67 -0.77 -0.98 -14.77
N ALA A 68 -0.04 0.05 -14.34
CA ALA A 68 1.39 0.25 -14.61
C ALA A 68 2.19 0.64 -13.35
N LEU A 69 1.99 -0.12 -12.28
CA LEU A 69 2.58 0.13 -10.97
C LEU A 69 4.08 -0.14 -10.94
N VAL A 70 4.81 0.70 -10.20
CA VAL A 70 6.25 0.52 -9.95
C VAL A 70 6.46 0.05 -8.50
N PRO A 71 6.62 -1.26 -8.26
CA PRO A 71 6.91 -1.76 -6.92
C PRO A 71 8.31 -1.34 -6.45
N VAL A 72 8.40 -0.99 -5.17
CA VAL A 72 9.62 -0.68 -4.44
C VAL A 72 9.89 -1.82 -3.46
N ASP A 73 11.10 -2.37 -3.51
CA ASP A 73 11.50 -3.46 -2.60
C ASP A 73 11.61 -2.96 -1.15
N LEU A 74 10.86 -3.60 -0.24
CA LEU A 74 10.91 -3.34 1.18
C LEU A 74 11.95 -4.24 1.84
N ASN A 75 13.23 -3.89 1.62
CA ASN A 75 14.40 -4.44 2.30
C ASN A 75 14.98 -5.77 1.75
N GLY A 76 14.80 -6.10 0.47
CA GLY A 76 15.50 -7.25 -0.15
C GLY A 76 14.91 -8.61 0.22
N ALA A 77 13.79 -8.63 0.92
CA ALA A 77 13.11 -9.83 1.42
C ALA A 77 12.05 -10.38 0.45
N GLY A 78 12.00 -9.88 -0.79
CA GLY A 78 11.02 -10.30 -1.80
C GLY A 78 9.61 -9.75 -1.60
N ARG A 79 9.39 -8.93 -0.57
CA ARG A 79 8.15 -8.19 -0.34
C ARG A 79 8.29 -6.79 -0.92
N SER A 80 7.40 -6.44 -1.84
CA SER A 80 7.38 -5.13 -2.47
C SER A 80 6.27 -4.26 -1.90
N ALA A 81 6.38 -2.95 -2.11
CA ALA A 81 5.32 -1.99 -1.84
C ALA A 81 5.15 -1.01 -2.99
N ILE A 82 3.98 -0.39 -3.03
CA ILE A 82 3.65 0.67 -3.97
C ILE A 82 3.62 1.97 -3.18
N ALA A 83 4.35 2.98 -3.65
CA ALA A 83 4.23 4.33 -3.11
C ALA A 83 2.87 4.92 -3.49
N LEU A 84 2.19 5.53 -2.52
CA LEU A 84 0.88 6.15 -2.69
C LEU A 84 0.98 7.64 -2.35
N TYR A 85 0.03 8.41 -2.89
CA TYR A 85 -0.25 9.76 -2.41
C TYR A 85 -1.74 9.99 -2.20
N GLY A 86 -2.06 10.84 -1.23
CA GLY A 86 -3.41 11.31 -0.97
C GLY A 86 -3.77 12.48 -1.88
N ARG A 87 -4.94 12.42 -2.52
CA ARG A 87 -5.47 13.49 -3.39
C ARG A 87 -5.81 14.77 -2.65
N SER A 88 -6.08 14.68 -1.36
CA SER A 88 -6.50 15.82 -0.53
C SER A 88 -5.94 15.67 0.87
N PRO A 89 -4.60 15.87 1.05
CA PRO A 89 -3.99 15.85 2.37
C PRO A 89 -4.56 16.98 3.25
N ILE A 90 -4.58 16.76 4.56
CA ILE A 90 -5.12 17.74 5.51
C ILE A 90 -4.26 19.00 5.53
N THR A 91 -2.93 18.88 5.39
CA THR A 91 -2.06 20.04 5.15
C THR A 91 -1.65 20.12 3.68
N SER A 92 -1.83 21.30 3.10
CA SER A 92 -1.38 21.61 1.73
C SER A 92 0.06 22.11 1.67
N SER A 93 0.72 22.32 2.81
CA SER A 93 2.08 22.87 2.88
C SER A 93 2.84 22.32 4.09
N PRO A 94 3.05 20.99 4.14
CA PRO A 94 3.88 20.40 5.18
C PRO A 94 5.32 20.89 5.04
N THR A 95 5.97 21.11 6.17
CA THR A 95 7.41 21.31 6.22
C THR A 95 8.15 20.03 5.84
N LEU A 96 9.40 20.15 5.37
CA LEU A 96 10.24 18.97 5.07
C LEU A 96 10.39 18.04 6.28
N ARG A 97 10.37 18.59 7.50
CA ARG A 97 10.44 17.81 8.73
C ARG A 97 9.17 16.98 8.95
N GLU A 98 8.00 17.54 8.67
CA GLU A 98 6.72 16.83 8.78
C GLU A 98 6.61 15.73 7.74
N VAL A 99 7.05 15.98 6.50
CA VAL A 99 7.11 14.94 5.46
C VAL A 99 8.06 13.82 5.86
N ALA A 100 9.28 14.15 6.29
CA ALA A 100 10.26 13.14 6.70
C ALA A 100 9.81 12.33 7.93
N ALA A 101 9.08 12.95 8.86
CA ALA A 101 8.49 12.25 10.00
C ALA A 101 7.38 11.29 9.53
N ALA A 102 6.49 11.74 8.64
CA ALA A 102 5.45 10.91 8.06
C ALA A 102 6.03 9.72 7.27
N ASP A 103 7.05 9.95 6.44
CA ASP A 103 7.78 8.88 5.72
C ASP A 103 8.34 7.85 6.69
N CYS A 104 8.99 8.29 7.78
CA CYS A 104 9.52 7.39 8.80
C CYS A 104 8.41 6.57 9.49
N GLU A 105 7.30 7.21 9.85
CA GLU A 105 6.17 6.53 10.49
C GLU A 105 5.51 5.50 9.56
N VAL A 106 5.24 5.90 8.30
CA VAL A 106 4.66 5.04 7.27
C VAL A 106 5.58 3.86 6.95
N ALA A 107 6.88 4.10 6.77
CA ALA A 107 7.86 3.04 6.53
C ALA A 107 7.95 2.06 7.72
N ALA A 108 7.92 2.56 8.96
CA ALA A 108 7.91 1.70 10.15
C ALA A 108 6.60 0.90 10.25
N ALA A 109 5.45 1.49 9.90
CA ALA A 109 4.17 0.78 9.86
C ALA A 109 4.15 -0.31 8.77
N ALA A 110 4.67 -0.02 7.58
CA ALA A 110 4.79 -0.97 6.49
C ALA A 110 5.66 -2.17 6.89
N ARG A 111 6.80 -1.94 7.54
CA ARG A 111 7.67 -3.02 8.06
C ARG A 111 6.94 -3.91 9.06
N ARG A 112 6.23 -3.31 10.02
CA ARG A 112 5.41 -4.08 10.97
C ARG A 112 4.29 -4.87 10.29
N ALA A 113 3.71 -4.34 9.21
CA ALA A 113 2.69 -5.06 8.44
C ALA A 113 3.28 -6.29 7.72
N VAL A 114 4.46 -6.15 7.12
CA VAL A 114 5.22 -7.26 6.52
C VAL A 114 5.52 -8.36 7.55
N GLU A 115 5.92 -7.95 8.76
CA GLU A 115 6.21 -8.83 9.90
C GLU A 115 4.97 -9.36 10.63
N ALA A 116 3.76 -8.96 10.26
CA ALA A 116 2.53 -9.48 10.90
C ALA A 116 1.81 -10.51 10.02
N ALA A 117 2.10 -10.51 8.72
CA ALA A 117 1.57 -11.46 7.75
C ALA A 117 2.45 -12.73 7.75
N TRP A 118 2.26 -13.58 8.76
CA TRP A 118 2.85 -14.92 8.88
C TRP A 118 1.76 -16.00 8.74
#